data_AF-A0A7X8VNE8-F1
#
_entry.id   AF-A0A7X8VNE8-F1
#
_cell.length_a   1.000
_cell.length_b   1.000
_cell.length_c   1.000
_cell.angle_alpha   90.00
_cell.angle_beta   90.00
_cell.angle_gamma   90.00
#
_symmetry.space_group_name_H-M   'P 1'
#
loop_
_entity.id
_entity.type
_entity.pdbx_description
1 polymer ?
#
loop_
_entity_poly.entity_id
_entity_poly.type
_entity_poly.pdbx_seq_one_letter_code
_entity_poly.pdbx_strand_id
1 'polypeptide(L)' 'MSDSTPSGLNGPALLDLYYHDVRSHLLEAAAAFDRFERAGLDPASEPRLRKLRETAAIVCDLKPERAKRFLEALSYD' A
#
# COMPACT_ATOMS: atom_id res chain seq x y z
N MET A 1 23.74 12.34 20.07
CA MET A 1 22.59 12.24 19.15
C MET A 1 22.09 10.81 19.25
N SER A 2 20.98 10.61 19.95
CA SER A 2 20.42 9.29 20.19
C SER A 2 19.58 8.90 18.98
N ASP A 3 19.99 7.86 18.28
CA ASP A 3 19.23 7.27 17.19
C ASP A 3 18.09 6.45 17.81
N SER A 4 16.94 7.09 18.02
CA SER A 4 15.75 6.47 18.60
C SER A 4 14.92 5.81 17.50
N THR A 5 15.46 4.77 16.87
CA THR A 5 14.62 3.76 16.22
C THR A 5 14.06 2.89 17.35
N PRO A 6 12.73 2.61 17.44
CA PRO A 6 12.22 1.65 18.42
C PRO A 6 12.59 0.23 17.95
N SER A 7 13.87 -0.13 17.95
CA SER A 7 14.35 -1.30 17.22
C SER A 7 14.91 -2.37 18.17
N GLY A 8 14.04 -2.87 19.04
CA GLY A 8 14.31 -4.08 19.85
C GLY A 8 13.50 -5.31 19.42
N LEU A 9 12.53 -5.16 18.52
CA LEU A 9 11.65 -6.25 18.11
C LEU A 9 12.31 -7.10 17.01
N ASN A 10 12.28 -8.42 17.19
CA ASN A 10 12.68 -9.36 16.14
C ASN A 10 11.62 -9.44 15.03
N GLY A 11 11.97 -10.05 13.89
CA GLY A 11 11.10 -10.15 12.71
C GLY A 11 9.68 -10.65 13.00
N PRO A 12 9.49 -11.77 13.72
CA PRO A 12 8.16 -12.25 14.12
C PRO A 12 7.37 -11.25 14.96
N ALA A 13 7.99 -10.64 15.98
CA ALA A 13 7.32 -9.68 16.83
C ALA A 13 6.87 -8.42 16.07
N LEU A 14 7.64 -8.01 15.05
CA LEU A 14 7.26 -6.92 14.15
C LEU A 14 6.08 -7.32 13.25
N LEU A 15 6.08 -8.55 12.74
CA LEU A 15 4.96 -9.06 11.96
C LEU A 15 3.68 -9.08 12.80
N ASP A 16 3.72 -9.64 14.01
CA ASP A 16 2.56 -9.71 14.90
C ASP A 16 2.00 -8.32 15.21
N LEU A 17 2.88 -7.33 15.43
CA LEU A 17 2.50 -5.94 15.69
C LEU A 17 1.68 -5.33 14.55
N TYR A 18 2.05 -5.60 13.29
CA TYR A 18 1.43 -4.96 12.12
C TYR A 18 0.46 -5.85 11.34
N TYR A 19 0.40 -7.16 11.62
CA TYR A 19 -0.30 -8.14 10.79
C TYR A 19 -1.76 -7.78 10.59
N HIS A 20 -2.47 -7.48 11.68
CA HIS A 20 -3.90 -7.19 11.63
C HIS A 20 -4.20 -5.85 10.92
N ASP A 21 -3.39 -4.83 11.16
CA ASP A 21 -3.55 -3.52 10.52
C ASP A 21 -3.30 -3.62 9.01
N VAL A 22 -2.18 -4.24 8.60
CA VAL A 22 -1.86 -4.43 7.18
C VAL A 22 -2.94 -5.28 6.51
N ARG A 23 -3.39 -6.35 7.15
CA ARG A 23 -4.48 -7.20 6.63
C ARG A 23 -5.78 -6.41 6.45
N SER A 24 -6.18 -5.55 7.39
CA SER A 24 -7.40 -4.74 7.28
C SER A 24 -7.31 -3.79 6.08
N HIS A 25 -6.22 -3.05 5.97
CA HIS A 25 -6.04 -2.09 4.87
C HIS A 25 -6.02 -2.77 3.50
N LEU A 26 -5.40 -3.96 3.38
CA LEU A 26 -5.42 -4.74 2.14
C LEU A 26 -6.83 -5.20 1.78
N LEU A 27 -7.61 -5.65 2.76
CA LEU A 27 -9.00 -6.07 2.55
C LEU A 27 -9.89 -4.90 2.13
N GLU A 28 -9.74 -3.75 2.78
CA GLU A 28 -10.48 -2.53 2.45
C GLU A 28 -10.16 -2.04 1.03
N ALA A 29 -8.89 -2.05 0.64
CA ALA A 29 -8.45 -1.71 -0.71
C ALA A 29 -9.05 -2.67 -1.75
N ALA A 30 -8.99 -3.99 -1.50
CA ALA A 30 -9.59 -4.98 -2.39
C ALA A 30 -11.10 -4.75 -2.57
N ALA A 31 -11.82 -4.54 -1.46
CA ALA A 31 -13.25 -4.27 -1.51
C ALA A 31 -13.58 -2.94 -2.22
N ALA A 32 -12.70 -1.95 -2.18
CA ALA A 32 -12.87 -0.71 -2.94
C ALA A 32 -12.73 -0.95 -4.45
N PHE A 33 -11.73 -1.72 -4.88
CA PHE A 33 -11.56 -2.10 -6.29
C PHE A 33 -12.80 -2.85 -6.83
N ASP A 34 -13.34 -3.81 -6.08
CA ASP A 34 -14.59 -4.50 -6.45
C ASP A 34 -15.75 -3.52 -6.68
N ARG A 35 -15.88 -2.49 -5.83
CA ARG A 35 -16.95 -1.48 -5.97
C ARG A 35 -16.74 -0.61 -7.21
N PHE A 36 -15.51 -0.24 -7.53
CA PHE A 36 -15.18 0.52 -8.75
C PHE A 36 -15.54 -0.28 -10.00
N GLU A 37 -15.16 -1.55 -10.03
CA GLU A 37 -15.48 -2.45 -11.16
C GLU A 37 -16.99 -2.63 -11.32
N ARG A 38 -17.72 -2.84 -10.22
CA ARG A 38 -19.20 -2.93 -10.24
C ARG A 38 -19.88 -1.63 -10.68
N ALA A 39 -19.24 -0.49 -10.43
CA ALA A 39 -19.71 0.82 -10.89
C ALA A 39 -19.36 1.09 -12.38
N GLY A 40 -18.67 0.16 -13.05
CA GLY A 40 -18.29 0.30 -14.46
C GLY A 40 -17.04 1.16 -14.70
N LEU A 41 -16.22 1.40 -13.67
CA LEU A 41 -14.96 2.14 -13.84
C LEU A 41 -13.89 1.24 -14.46
N ASP A 42 -13.34 1.68 -15.58
CA ASP A 42 -12.26 0.98 -16.29
C ASP A 42 -10.93 1.73 -16.11
N PRO A 43 -9.85 1.10 -15.61
CA PRO A 43 -8.52 1.72 -15.52
C PRO A 43 -7.94 2.18 -16.86
N ALA A 44 -8.43 1.68 -18.00
CA ALA A 44 -8.05 2.18 -19.32
C ALA A 44 -8.57 3.61 -19.56
N SER A 45 -9.75 3.94 -19.04
CA SER A 45 -10.41 5.24 -19.21
C SER A 45 -10.33 6.16 -17.99
N GLU A 46 -10.00 5.63 -16.80
CA GLU A 46 -9.86 6.39 -15.56
C GLU A 46 -8.40 6.37 -15.05
N PRO A 47 -7.60 7.42 -15.31
CA PRO A 47 -6.20 7.51 -14.91
C PRO A 47 -5.99 7.39 -13.40
N ARG A 48 -6.91 7.88 -12.57
CA ARG A 48 -6.77 7.78 -11.10
C ARG A 48 -6.86 6.33 -10.64
N LEU A 49 -7.76 5.54 -11.25
CA LEU A 49 -7.90 4.13 -10.94
C LEU A 49 -6.66 3.34 -11.38
N ARG A 50 -6.10 3.66 -12.55
CA ARG A 50 -4.81 3.10 -12.98
C ARG A 50 -3.71 3.40 -11.98
N LYS A 51 -3.61 4.66 -11.54
CA LYS A 51 -2.62 5.11 -10.57
C LYS A 51 -2.72 4.37 -9.24
N LEU A 52 -3.94 4.17 -8.73
CA LEU A 52 -4.19 3.40 -7.51
C LEU A 52 -3.76 1.93 -7.63
N ARG A 53 -3.91 1.31 -8.81
CA ARG A 53 -3.44 -0.06 -9.04
C ARG A 53 -1.92 -0.15 -9.10
N GLU A 54 -1.28 0.81 -9.76
CA GLU A 54 0.19 0.91 -9.82
C GLU A 54 0.79 1.08 -8.42
N THR A 55 0.20 1.95 -7.58
CA THR A 55 0.67 2.17 -6.22
C THR A 55 0.40 0.99 -5.31
N ALA A 56 -0.73 0.30 -5.46
CA ALA A 56 -1.01 -0.95 -4.74
C ALA A 56 0.04 -2.04 -5.03
N ALA A 57 0.55 -2.12 -6.27
CA ALA A 57 1.60 -3.07 -6.61
C ALA A 57 2.92 -2.81 -5.85
N ILE A 58 3.24 -1.56 -5.53
CA ILE A 58 4.42 -1.18 -4.73
C ILE A 58 4.35 -1.76 -3.32
N VAL A 59 3.16 -1.78 -2.71
CA VAL A 59 2.95 -2.30 -1.35
C VAL A 59 3.37 -3.76 -1.23
N CYS A 60 3.12 -4.56 -2.27
CA CYS A 60 3.33 -6.01 -2.24
C CYS A 60 4.65 -6.48 -2.87
N ASP A 61 5.42 -5.60 -3.49
CA ASP A 61 6.69 -5.99 -4.11
C ASP A 61 7.78 -6.29 -3.08
N LEU A 62 8.95 -6.78 -3.51
CA LEU A 62 10.09 -7.07 -2.65
C LEU A 62 11.19 -6.00 -2.67
N LYS A 63 10.90 -4.81 -3.22
CA LYS A 63 11.88 -3.74 -3.38
C LYS A 63 11.93 -2.86 -2.11
N PRO A 64 13.09 -2.28 -1.77
CA PRO A 64 13.22 -1.39 -0.61
C PRO A 64 12.42 -0.09 -0.79
N GLU A 65 12.33 0.74 0.25
CA GLU A 65 11.73 2.08 0.19
C GLU A 65 10.27 2.13 -0.32
N ARG A 66 9.45 1.10 -0.01
CA ARG A 66 8.06 1.00 -0.48
C ARG A 66 7.25 2.26 -0.17
N ALA A 67 7.34 2.79 1.04
CA ALA A 67 6.61 3.99 1.45
C ALA A 67 6.99 5.22 0.61
N LYS A 68 8.28 5.45 0.40
CA LYS A 68 8.78 6.54 -0.45
C LYS A 68 8.32 6.37 -1.90
N ARG A 69 8.50 5.19 -2.48
CA ARG A 69 8.06 4.89 -3.85
C ARG A 69 6.54 5.00 -4.02
N PHE A 70 5.79 4.62 -3.00
CA PHE A 70 4.33 4.77 -2.97
C PHE A 70 3.93 6.26 -3.00
N LEU A 71 4.59 7.09 -2.18
CA LEU A 71 4.36 8.54 -2.16
C LEU A 71 4.75 9.19 -3.48
N GLU A 72 5.94 8.90 -4.00
CA GLU A 72 6.43 9.41 -5.30
C GLU A 72 5.51 9.00 -6.45
N ALA A 73 5.00 7.76 -6.40
CA ALA A 73 4.01 7.33 -7.35
C ALA A 73 2.75 8.19 -7.23
N LEU A 74 2.20 8.46 -6.04
CA LEU A 74 1.00 9.29 -5.88
C LEU A 74 1.19 10.79 -6.14
N SER A 75 2.41 11.30 -6.15
CA SER A 75 2.70 12.69 -6.51
C SER A 75 2.27 12.97 -7.96
N TYR A 76 1.53 14.07 -8.15
CA TYR A 76 1.28 14.65 -9.47
C TYR A 76 2.45 15.56 -9.89
N ASP A 77 2.64 15.69 -11.20
CA ASP A 77 3.05 16.96 -11.82
C ASP A 77 1.78 17.74 -12.21
#